data_AF-A0A535RHK0-F1
#
_entry.id   AF-A0A535RHK0-F1
#
_cell.length_a   1.000
_cell.length_b   1.000
_cell.length_c   1.000
_cell.angle_alpha   90.00
_cell.angle_beta   90.00
_cell.angle_gamma   90.00
#
_symmetry.space_group_name_H-M   'P 1'
#
loop_
_entity.id
_entity.type
_entity.pdbx_description
1 polymer ?
#
loop_
_entity_poly.entity_id
_entity_poly.type
_entity_poly.pdbx_seq_one_letter_code
_entity_poly.pdbx_strand_id
1 'polypeptide(L)'
;MKLRILILNWRCPQNPRAGGAEAVTFEIARRLVQHGNTVEWFSASFPGATAEETLEGIHIVRGGRQWTVHWSAFRHYRGRLAERFDIIIDEVNTIPFFTPLWADVPAVMLIHQLAREVWWYESAFPLNVLGYLTEPLYLRAYRRIPVLTVSASTESD
;
A
#
# COMPACT_ATOMS: atom_id res chain seq x y z
N MET A 1 -21.73 4.70 8.61
CA MET A 1 -20.61 5.35 9.32
C MET A 1 -19.62 5.80 8.26
N LYS A 2 -19.15 7.04 8.29
CA LYS A 2 -18.14 7.54 7.33
C LYS A 2 -16.75 7.26 7.90
N LEU A 3 -15.88 6.66 7.12
CA LEU A 3 -14.51 6.34 7.51
C LEU A 3 -13.52 7.23 6.81
N ARG A 4 -12.38 7.47 7.47
CA ARG A 4 -11.19 8.11 6.92
C ARG A 4 -10.16 7.01 6.67
N ILE A 5 -9.88 6.74 5.39
CA ILE A 5 -9.16 5.56 4.94
C ILE A 5 -7.83 6.01 4.36
N LEU A 6 -6.73 5.41 4.83
CA LEU A 6 -5.41 5.58 4.22
C LEU A 6 -5.07 4.34 3.40
N ILE A 7 -4.83 4.51 2.11
CA ILE A 7 -4.29 3.48 1.22
C ILE A 7 -2.80 3.71 1.08
N LEU A 8 -2.00 2.69 1.39
CA LEU A 8 -0.56 2.70 1.18
C LEU A 8 -0.24 1.82 -0.01
N ASN A 9 0.24 2.43 -1.09
CA ASN A 9 0.69 1.70 -2.27
C ASN A 9 1.95 2.38 -2.82
N TRP A 10 2.89 1.60 -3.34
CA TRP A 10 4.12 2.10 -3.94
C TRP A 10 3.87 3.10 -5.06
N ARG A 11 2.81 2.91 -5.84
CA ARG A 11 2.46 3.77 -6.98
C ARG A 11 1.05 4.32 -6.81
N CYS A 12 0.78 5.41 -7.50
CA CYS A 12 -0.55 5.99 -7.65
C CYS A 12 -0.97 5.87 -9.12
N PRO A 13 -2.25 6.12 -9.45
CA PRO A 13 -2.78 5.97 -10.81
C PRO A 13 -2.03 6.76 -11.89
N GLN A 14 -1.46 7.91 -11.52
CA GLN A 14 -0.71 8.78 -12.45
C GLN A 14 0.77 8.45 -12.56
N ASN A 15 1.27 7.46 -11.80
CA ASN A 15 2.65 7.04 -11.93
C ASN A 15 2.86 6.46 -13.35
N PRO A 16 3.91 6.84 -14.10
CA PRO A 16 4.17 6.30 -15.43
C PRO A 16 4.32 4.77 -15.48
N ARG A 17 4.59 4.13 -14.34
CA ARG A 17 4.71 2.68 -14.19
C ARG A 17 3.47 2.05 -13.51
N ALA A 18 2.37 2.77 -13.37
CA ALA A 18 1.12 2.21 -12.86
C ALA A 18 0.59 1.12 -13.82
N GLY A 19 -0.01 0.08 -13.26
CA GLY A 19 -0.53 -1.07 -13.98
C GLY A 19 -1.88 -1.53 -13.44
N GLY A 20 -2.17 -2.83 -13.58
CA GLY A 20 -3.46 -3.40 -13.22
C GLY A 20 -3.80 -3.31 -11.72
N ALA A 21 -2.79 -3.43 -10.85
CA ALA A 21 -2.97 -3.29 -9.40
C ALA A 21 -3.47 -1.88 -9.05
N GLU A 22 -2.82 -0.84 -9.55
CA GLU A 22 -3.24 0.54 -9.30
C GLU A 22 -4.61 0.86 -9.91
N ALA A 23 -4.97 0.25 -11.04
CA ALA A 23 -6.30 0.39 -11.62
C ALA A 23 -7.40 -0.23 -10.71
N VAL A 24 -7.16 -1.41 -10.15
CA VAL A 24 -8.06 -2.06 -9.19
C VAL A 24 -8.18 -1.23 -7.91
N THR A 25 -7.07 -0.80 -7.33
CA THR A 25 -7.06 0.05 -6.13
C THR A 25 -7.77 1.37 -6.38
N PHE A 26 -7.62 1.98 -7.56
CA PHE A 26 -8.33 3.20 -7.93
C PHE A 26 -9.84 3.00 -7.97
N GLU A 27 -10.30 1.92 -8.58
CA GLU A 27 -11.71 1.57 -8.63
C GLU A 27 -12.30 1.29 -7.24
N ILE A 28 -11.52 0.66 -6.34
CA ILE A 28 -11.91 0.48 -4.92
C ILE A 28 -11.99 1.83 -4.22
N ALA A 29 -10.95 2.65 -4.31
CA ALA A 29 -10.87 3.97 -3.68
C ALA A 29 -12.01 4.88 -4.13
N ARG A 30 -12.33 4.88 -5.43
CA ARG A 30 -13.43 5.65 -6.02
C ARG A 30 -14.78 5.23 -5.43
N ARG A 31 -15.05 3.92 -5.32
CA ARG A 31 -16.31 3.42 -4.71
C ARG A 31 -16.40 3.78 -3.23
N LEU A 32 -15.28 3.72 -2.50
CA LEU A 32 -15.23 4.14 -1.10
C LEU A 32 -15.60 5.62 -0.95
N VAL A 33 -15.05 6.50 -1.80
CA VAL A 33 -15.41 7.92 -1.84
C VAL A 33 -16.89 8.11 -2.19
N GLN A 34 -17.41 7.40 -3.19
CA GLN A 34 -18.83 7.46 -3.57
C GLN A 34 -19.78 7.05 -2.45
N HIS A 35 -19.35 6.13 -1.58
CA HIS A 35 -20.09 5.77 -0.36
C HIS A 35 -19.96 6.79 0.79
N GLY A 36 -19.31 7.93 0.53
CA GLY A 36 -19.18 9.06 1.46
C GLY A 36 -18.00 8.96 2.43
N ASN A 37 -17.06 8.05 2.19
CA ASN A 37 -15.81 7.97 2.95
C ASN A 37 -14.79 8.99 2.44
N THR A 38 -13.82 9.33 3.29
CA THR A 38 -12.65 10.12 2.87
C THR A 38 -11.50 9.17 2.63
N VAL A 39 -10.89 9.23 1.45
CA VAL A 39 -9.78 8.35 1.07
C VAL A 39 -8.56 9.19 0.76
N GLU A 40 -7.46 8.84 1.44
CA GLU A 40 -6.13 9.31 1.10
C GLU A 40 -5.31 8.13 0.55
N TRP A 41 -4.59 8.37 -0.54
CA TRP A 41 -3.68 7.40 -1.14
C TRP A 41 -2.27 7.95 -1.05
N PHE A 42 -1.43 7.31 -0.24
CA PHE A 42 -0.01 7.64 -0.14
C PHE A 42 0.83 6.77 -1.08
N SER A 43 1.68 7.40 -1.90
CA SER A 43 2.59 6.68 -2.81
C SER A 43 3.97 7.29 -2.93
N ALA A 44 4.88 6.59 -3.63
CA ALA A 44 6.17 7.16 -3.99
C ALA A 44 5.99 8.32 -4.99
N SER A 45 6.86 9.33 -4.89
CA SER A 45 6.97 10.38 -5.89
C SER A 45 7.71 9.88 -7.14
N PHE A 46 7.48 10.54 -8.28
CA PHE A 46 8.13 10.29 -9.56
C PHE A 46 8.51 11.62 -10.23
N PRO A 47 9.44 11.62 -11.21
CA PRO A 47 9.84 12.86 -11.89
C PRO A 47 8.64 13.62 -12.47
N GLY A 48 8.48 14.89 -12.10
CA GLY A 48 7.36 15.73 -12.53
C GLY A 48 6.05 15.55 -11.75
N ALA A 49 6.01 14.69 -10.73
CA ALA A 49 4.81 14.49 -9.92
C ALA A 49 4.54 15.69 -9.00
N THR A 50 3.28 16.11 -8.93
CA THR A 50 2.82 17.01 -7.86
C THR A 50 2.87 16.27 -6.52
N ALA A 51 3.27 16.97 -5.44
CA ALA A 51 3.36 16.37 -4.11
C ALA A 51 1.99 15.89 -3.59
N GLU A 52 0.94 16.66 -3.85
CA GLU A 52 -0.41 16.37 -3.44
C GLU A 52 -1.40 16.74 -4.54
N GLU A 53 -2.43 15.94 -4.74
CA GLU A 53 -3.56 16.32 -5.59
C GLU A 53 -4.84 15.58 -5.19
N THR A 54 -5.94 15.91 -5.84
CA THR A 54 -7.20 15.19 -5.66
C THR A 54 -7.69 14.68 -6.99
N LEU A 55 -7.91 13.37 -7.07
CA LEU A 55 -8.40 12.69 -8.27
C LEU A 55 -9.71 11.98 -7.94
N GLU A 56 -10.81 12.40 -8.56
CA GLU A 56 -12.15 11.83 -8.31
C GLU A 56 -12.54 11.76 -6.82
N GLY A 57 -12.09 12.75 -6.03
CA GLY A 57 -12.34 12.83 -4.59
C GLY A 57 -11.39 12.01 -3.72
N ILE A 58 -10.41 11.32 -4.32
CA ILE A 58 -9.31 10.64 -3.62
C ILE A 58 -8.16 11.64 -3.46
N HIS A 59 -7.72 11.87 -2.22
CA HIS A 59 -6.56 12.72 -1.95
C HIS A 59 -5.28 11.91 -2.15
N ILE A 60 -4.52 12.21 -3.19
CA ILE A 60 -3.26 11.51 -3.49
C ILE A 60 -2.12 12.32 -2.89
N VAL A 61 -1.32 11.67 -2.04
CA VAL A 61 -0.12 12.25 -1.44
C VAL A 61 1.10 11.45 -1.87
N ARG A 62 2.16 12.15 -2.27
CA ARG A 62 3.39 11.52 -2.76
C ARG A 62 4.59 11.90 -1.94
N GLY A 63 5.25 10.91 -1.37
CA GLY A 63 6.42 11.09 -0.53
C GLY A 63 7.50 10.05 -0.77
N GLY A 64 8.76 10.48 -0.70
CA GLY A 64 9.90 9.60 -0.94
C GLY A 64 9.99 9.10 -2.38
N ARG A 65 10.76 8.04 -2.58
CA ARG A 65 10.98 7.32 -3.84
C ARG A 65 10.80 5.82 -3.61
N GLN A 66 10.96 5.00 -4.64
CA GLN A 66 10.83 3.53 -4.57
C GLN A 66 11.44 2.90 -3.31
N TRP A 67 12.65 3.30 -2.92
CA TRP A 67 13.35 2.74 -1.74
C TRP A 67 13.01 3.44 -0.41
N THR A 68 12.56 4.69 -0.44
CA THR A 68 12.31 5.50 0.76
C THR A 68 10.82 5.67 1.08
N VAL A 69 9.92 5.19 0.24
CA VAL A 69 8.46 5.35 0.36
C VAL A 69 7.95 4.78 1.68
N HIS A 70 8.49 3.65 2.17
CA HIS A 70 8.09 3.03 3.44
C HIS A 70 8.36 3.97 4.62
N TRP A 71 9.57 4.54 4.67
CA TRP A 71 9.94 5.52 5.70
C TRP A 71 9.15 6.82 5.56
N SER A 72 8.92 7.28 4.33
CA SER A 72 8.10 8.45 4.07
C SER A 72 6.65 8.25 4.50
N ALA A 73 6.05 7.08 4.26
CA ALA A 73 4.71 6.72 4.70
C ALA A 73 4.61 6.70 6.23
N PHE A 74 5.57 6.07 6.90
CA PHE A 74 5.65 6.09 8.36
C PHE A 74 5.72 7.53 8.92
N ARG A 75 6.59 8.37 8.36
CA ARG A 75 6.70 9.78 8.78
C ARG A 75 5.45 10.58 8.49
N HIS A 76 4.80 10.33 7.36
CA HIS A 76 3.55 10.97 6.96
C HIS A 76 2.44 10.65 7.96
N TYR A 77 2.27 9.36 8.29
CA TYR A 77 1.33 8.91 9.32
C TYR A 77 1.64 9.52 10.69
N ARG A 78 2.88 9.38 11.20
CA ARG A 78 3.26 9.85 12.54
C ARG A 78 3.32 11.37 12.67
N GLY A 79 3.58 12.09 11.58
CA GLY A 79 3.85 13.52 11.60
C GLY A 79 2.66 14.35 12.07
N ARG A 80 1.46 14.12 11.52
CA ARG A 80 0.22 14.86 11.84
C ARG A 80 -1.09 14.13 11.54
N LEU A 81 -1.02 12.85 11.13
CA LEU A 81 -2.17 12.16 10.53
C LEU A 81 -2.59 10.87 11.24
N ALA A 82 -1.87 10.41 12.27
CA ALA A 82 -2.23 9.20 13.01
C ALA A 82 -3.67 9.25 13.56
N GLU A 83 -4.11 10.41 14.05
CA GLU A 83 -5.49 10.63 14.55
C GLU A 83 -6.52 10.91 13.43
N ARG A 84 -6.06 11.00 12.18
CA ARG A 84 -6.89 11.34 11.01
C ARG A 84 -7.41 10.15 10.24
N PHE A 85 -6.92 8.95 10.51
CA PHE A 85 -7.38 7.73 9.84
C PHE A 85 -8.09 6.81 10.82
N ASP A 86 -9.13 6.15 10.33
CA ASP A 86 -9.88 5.14 11.07
C ASP A 86 -9.41 3.72 10.69
N ILE A 87 -8.85 3.57 9.49
CA ILE A 87 -8.36 2.30 8.95
C ILE A 87 -7.30 2.51 7.88
N ILE A 88 -6.35 1.58 7.78
CA ILE A 88 -5.32 1.55 6.74
C ILE A 88 -5.54 0.35 5.81
N ILE A 89 -5.40 0.56 4.51
CA ILE A 89 -5.25 -0.50 3.51
C ILE A 89 -3.77 -0.55 3.14
N ASP A 90 -3.08 -1.60 3.59
CA ASP A 90 -1.66 -1.86 3.31
C ASP A 90 -1.56 -2.73 2.05
N GLU A 91 -1.27 -2.10 0.91
CA GLU A 91 -1.23 -2.79 -0.37
C GLU A 91 0.15 -3.40 -0.63
N VAL A 92 0.14 -4.71 -0.91
CA VAL A 92 1.34 -5.50 -1.10
C VAL A 92 1.53 -5.80 -2.58
N ASN A 93 2.50 -5.11 -3.18
CA ASN A 93 2.98 -5.38 -4.55
C ASN A 93 4.30 -6.18 -4.55
N THR A 94 5.17 -5.97 -3.56
CA THR A 94 6.41 -6.75 -3.38
C THR A 94 6.77 -6.85 -1.90
N ILE A 95 6.79 -5.69 -1.23
CA ILE A 95 7.02 -5.59 0.22
C ILE A 95 5.90 -4.74 0.81
N PRO A 96 5.26 -5.18 1.91
CA PRO A 96 4.22 -4.39 2.56
C PRO A 96 4.82 -3.17 3.29
N PHE A 97 3.97 -2.24 3.73
CA PHE A 97 4.40 -1.06 4.48
C PHE A 97 4.72 -1.33 5.96
N PHE A 98 4.50 -2.56 6.42
CA PHE A 98 4.71 -2.98 7.82
C PHE A 98 3.82 -2.20 8.79
N THR A 99 2.63 -1.81 8.36
CA THR A 99 1.63 -1.13 9.19
C THR A 99 1.40 -1.75 10.58
N PRO A 100 1.47 -3.08 10.81
CA PRO A 100 1.24 -3.65 12.14
C PRO A 100 2.30 -3.26 13.17
N LEU A 101 3.46 -2.80 12.71
CA LEU A 101 4.59 -2.44 13.57
C LEU A 101 4.52 -0.98 14.05
N TRP A 102 3.74 -0.14 13.37
CA TRP A 102 3.78 1.30 13.60
C TRP A 102 2.46 2.04 13.48
N ALA A 103 1.40 1.42 12.94
CA ALA A 103 0.07 2.01 12.91
C ALA A 103 -0.65 1.75 14.23
N ASP A 104 -1.37 2.76 14.69
CA ASP A 104 -2.16 2.69 15.92
C ASP A 104 -3.65 2.41 15.63
N VAL A 105 -4.03 2.36 14.34
CA VAL A 105 -5.38 2.05 13.84
C VAL A 105 -5.39 0.67 13.16
N PRO A 106 -6.57 0.03 13.02
CA PRO A 106 -6.68 -1.23 12.28
C PRO A 106 -6.13 -1.11 10.86
N ALA A 107 -5.41 -2.12 10.42
CA ALA A 107 -4.98 -2.26 9.04
C ALA A 107 -5.76 -3.41 8.36
N VAL A 108 -5.79 -3.40 7.04
CA VAL A 108 -6.24 -4.49 6.17
C VAL A 108 -5.15 -4.66 5.13
N MET A 109 -4.70 -5.90 4.93
CA MET A 109 -3.68 -6.19 3.91
C MET A 109 -4.37 -6.48 2.58
N LEU A 110 -4.00 -5.78 1.52
CA LEU A 110 -4.51 -6.01 0.17
C LEU A 110 -3.39 -6.56 -0.71
N ILE A 111 -3.46 -7.83 -1.10
CA ILE A 111 -2.43 -8.48 -1.92
C ILE A 111 -2.91 -8.56 -3.37
N HIS A 112 -2.20 -7.90 -4.27
CA HIS A 112 -2.43 -8.04 -5.71
C HIS A 112 -1.63 -9.19 -6.33
N GLN A 113 -0.41 -9.44 -5.84
CA GLN A 113 0.45 -10.54 -6.27
C GLN A 113 1.29 -11.04 -5.07
N LEU A 114 1.33 -12.36 -4.85
CA LEU A 114 2.24 -12.95 -3.85
C LEU A 114 3.68 -12.93 -4.39
N ALA A 115 4.61 -12.50 -3.54
CA ALA A 115 5.98 -12.16 -3.91
C ALA A 115 6.89 -13.37 -4.22
N ARG A 116 6.39 -14.61 -4.05
CA ARG A 116 7.19 -15.84 -4.18
C ARG A 116 7.95 -15.96 -5.49
N GLU A 117 7.36 -15.52 -6.61
CA GLU A 117 7.99 -15.54 -7.93
C GLU A 117 8.69 -14.21 -8.29
N VAL A 118 8.29 -13.09 -7.68
CA VAL A 118 8.78 -11.74 -8.01
C VAL A 118 10.19 -11.49 -7.49
N TRP A 119 10.57 -12.04 -6.34
CA TRP A 119 11.93 -11.90 -5.81
C TRP A 119 13.01 -12.40 -6.78
N TRP A 120 12.73 -13.46 -7.52
CA TRP A 120 13.67 -14.03 -8.49
C TRP A 120 13.80 -13.22 -9.78
N TYR A 121 12.76 -12.45 -10.14
CA TYR A 121 12.70 -11.69 -11.40
C TYR A 121 13.08 -10.21 -11.26
N GLU A 122 12.67 -9.54 -10.18
CA GLU A 122 12.85 -8.09 -10.02
C GLU A 122 14.07 -7.70 -9.18
N SER A 123 14.71 -8.66 -8.49
CA SER A 123 15.82 -8.38 -7.57
C SER A 123 17.07 -9.20 -7.88
N ALA A 124 18.20 -8.50 -8.06
CA ALA A 124 19.50 -9.15 -8.20
C ALA A 124 19.97 -9.73 -6.85
N PHE A 125 20.79 -10.78 -6.90
CA PHE A 125 21.47 -11.29 -5.71
C PHE A 125 22.23 -10.18 -4.99
N PRO A 126 22.15 -10.06 -3.64
CA PRO A 126 21.51 -10.98 -2.68
C PRO A 126 20.11 -10.57 -2.20
N LEU A 127 19.49 -9.53 -2.78
CA LEU A 127 18.20 -8.99 -2.33
C LEU A 127 17.06 -10.00 -2.52
N ASN A 128 17.13 -10.83 -3.56
CA ASN A 128 16.18 -11.91 -3.82
C ASN A 128 16.12 -12.95 -2.69
N VAL A 129 17.28 -13.37 -2.17
CA VAL A 129 17.39 -14.36 -1.08
C VAL A 129 16.93 -13.78 0.24
N LEU A 130 17.28 -12.52 0.53
CA LEU A 130 16.83 -11.81 1.73
C LEU A 130 15.31 -11.60 1.72
N GLY A 131 14.74 -11.26 0.58
CA GLY A 131 13.29 -11.12 0.42
C GLY A 131 12.54 -12.43 0.66
N TYR A 132 13.01 -13.52 0.05
CA TYR A 132 12.46 -14.85 0.25
C TYR A 132 12.56 -15.33 1.72
N LEU A 133 13.67 -15.06 2.40
CA LEU A 133 13.86 -15.44 3.81
C LEU A 133 13.07 -14.56 4.80
N THR A 134 12.76 -13.32 4.43
CA THR A 134 11.99 -12.40 5.29
C THR A 134 10.48 -12.52 5.09
N GLU A 135 10.04 -13.14 3.99
CA GLU A 135 8.64 -13.48 3.69
C GLU A 135 7.89 -14.15 4.85
N PRO A 136 8.40 -15.23 5.48
CA PRO A 136 7.71 -15.87 6.59
C PRO A 136 7.65 -14.98 7.84
N LEU A 137 8.63 -14.08 8.01
CA LEU A 137 8.75 -13.24 9.19
C LEU A 137 7.78 -12.07 9.15
N TYR A 138 7.65 -11.40 7.99
CA TYR A 138 6.71 -10.30 7.87
C TYR A 138 5.27 -10.81 7.82
N LEU A 139 4.98 -11.90 7.10
CA LEU A 139 3.65 -12.52 7.12
C LEU A 139 3.22 -12.87 8.56
N ARG A 140 4.18 -13.24 9.44
CA ARG A 140 3.92 -13.46 10.86
C ARG A 140 3.36 -12.24 11.58
N ALA A 141 3.82 -11.03 11.24
CA ALA A 141 3.31 -9.77 11.78
C ALA A 141 1.88 -9.45 11.30
N TYR A 142 1.48 -9.97 10.13
CA TYR A 142 0.14 -9.81 9.56
C TYR A 142 -0.84 -10.93 9.93
N ARG A 143 -0.44 -11.97 10.66
CA ARG A 143 -1.30 -13.14 10.98
C ARG A 143 -2.60 -12.82 11.71
N ARG A 144 -2.73 -11.63 12.30
CA ARG A 144 -3.93 -11.20 13.05
C ARG A 144 -4.73 -10.12 12.32
N ILE A 145 -4.41 -9.87 11.05
CA ILE A 145 -4.96 -8.76 10.27
C ILE A 145 -5.84 -9.34 9.16
N PRO A 146 -7.02 -8.76 8.89
CA PRO A 146 -7.82 -9.16 7.75
C PRO A 146 -7.03 -9.01 6.44
N VAL A 147 -6.98 -10.07 5.64
CA VAL A 147 -6.33 -10.09 4.33
C VAL A 147 -7.41 -10.13 3.26
N LEU A 148 -7.34 -9.20 2.32
CA LEU A 148 -8.14 -9.20 1.10
C LEU A 148 -7.23 -9.62 -0.05
N THR A 149 -7.57 -10.71 -0.73
CA THR A 149 -6.93 -11.16 -1.96
C THR A 149 -7.88 -10.93 -3.13
N VAL A 150 -7.35 -10.46 -4.25
CA VAL A 150 -8.16 -10.15 -5.45
C VAL A 150 -8.45 -11.42 -6.29
N SER A 151 -7.81 -12.54 -5.96
CA SER A 151 -8.01 -13.83 -6.67
C SER A 151 -8.01 -15.04 -5.73
N ALA A 152 -8.81 -16.05 -6.08
CA ALA A 152 -8.89 -17.33 -5.36
C ALA A 152 -7.58 -18.16 -5.44
N SER A 153 -6.70 -17.90 -6.41
CA SER A 153 -5.41 -18.61 -6.49
C SER A 153 -4.40 -18.09 -5.48
N THR A 154 -4.57 -16.85 -5.00
CA THR A 154 -3.72 -16.20 -3.98
C THR A 154 -4.14 -16.57 -2.56
N GLU A 155 -5.33 -17.12 -2.35
CA GLU A 155 -5.81 -17.54 -1.02
C GLU A 155 -5.15 -18.85 -0.56
N SER A 156 -4.70 -19.69 -1.50
CA SER A 156 -4.12 -21.02 -1.23
C SER A 156 -2.60 -21.07 -1.11
N ASP A 157 -1.90 -19.97 -1.39
CA ASP A 157 -0.42 -19.86 -1.37
C ASP A 157 0.10 -19.15 -0.11
#